data_AF-B1YGI8-F1
#
_entry.id   AF-B1YGI8-F1
#
_cell.length_a   1.000
_cell.length_b   1.000
_cell.length_c   1.000
_cell.angle_alpha   90.00
_cell.angle_beta   90.00
_cell.angle_gamma   90.00
#
_symmetry.space_group_name_H-M   'P 1'
#
loop_
_entity.id
_entity.type
_entity.pdbx_description
1 polymer ?
#
loop_
_entity_poly.entity_id
_entity_poly.type
_entity_poly.pdbx_seq_one_letter_code
_entity_poly.pdbx_strand_id
1 'polypeptide(L)' 'MDVSSGTSYKYYFWKRFFLLFIPLFLIGALPNPFIMGNPFASLEDYGEFAFAICFYLVTLSGISAFFVSMRWRMKHNRR' A
#
# COMPACT_ATOMS: atom_id res chain seq x y z
N MET A 1 -5.80 -17.21 -18.17
CA MET A 1 -5.93 -18.01 -16.94
C MET A 1 -4.72 -18.92 -16.87
N ASP A 2 -3.91 -18.83 -15.82
CA ASP A 2 -2.68 -19.64 -15.71
C ASP A 2 -3.04 -20.98 -15.06
N VAL A 3 -2.96 -22.05 -15.86
CA VAL A 3 -3.61 -23.35 -15.63
C VAL A 3 -2.94 -24.16 -14.51
N SER A 4 -1.76 -23.76 -14.02
CA SER A 4 -0.95 -24.55 -13.08
C SER A 4 -1.26 -24.35 -11.58
N SER A 5 -2.14 -23.42 -11.21
CA SER A 5 -2.47 -23.15 -9.79
C SER A 5 -3.93 -22.86 -9.47
N GLY A 6 -4.83 -22.92 -10.46
CA GLY A 6 -6.28 -22.67 -10.32
C GLY A 6 -6.67 -21.28 -9.81
N THR A 7 -5.71 -20.47 -9.35
CA THR A 7 -5.93 -19.17 -8.71
C THR A 7 -5.51 -18.05 -9.66
N SER A 8 -6.48 -17.22 -10.04
CA SER A 8 -6.22 -16.05 -10.90
C SER A 8 -5.25 -15.07 -10.22
N TYR A 9 -4.29 -14.53 -10.98
CA TYR A 9 -3.36 -13.49 -10.51
C TYR A 9 -4.10 -12.35 -9.81
N LYS A 10 -5.25 -11.91 -10.36
CA LYS A 10 -6.07 -10.85 -9.78
C LYS A 10 -6.51 -11.17 -8.35
N TYR A 11 -6.98 -12.39 -8.11
CA TYR A 11 -7.40 -12.84 -6.78
C TYR A 11 -6.20 -12.91 -5.82
N TYR A 12 -5.09 -13.50 -6.27
CA TYR A 12 -3.84 -13.55 -5.51
C TYR A 12 -3.34 -12.17 -5.11
N PHE A 13 -3.34 -11.24 -6.07
CA PHE A 13 -2.81 -9.89 -5.90
C PHE A 13 -3.60 -9.14 -4.84
N TRP A 14 -4.91 -9.01 -5.01
CA TRP A 14 -5.75 -8.23 -4.09
C TRP A 14 -5.77 -8.81 -2.67
N LYS A 15 -5.75 -10.15 -2.53
CA LYS A 15 -5.70 -10.80 -1.22
C LYS A 15 -4.42 -10.45 -0.43
N ARG A 16 -3.29 -10.32 -1.12
CA ARG A 16 -1.98 -10.08 -0.48
C ARG A 16 -1.59 -8.60 -0.46
N PHE A 17 -2.11 -7.82 -1.38
CA PHE A 17 -1.93 -6.38 -1.44
C PHE A 17 -2.41 -5.74 -0.15
N PHE A 18 -3.67 -5.94 0.24
CA PHE A 18 -4.20 -5.34 1.48
C PHE A 18 -3.51 -5.87 2.73
N LEU A 19 -3.12 -7.14 2.74
CA LEU A 19 -2.41 -7.75 3.85
C LEU A 19 -1.04 -7.11 4.10
N LEU A 20 -0.35 -6.63 3.05
CA LEU A 20 0.92 -5.91 3.17
C LEU A 20 0.70 -4.41 3.34
N PHE A 21 -0.22 -3.83 2.59
CA PHE A 21 -0.47 -2.40 2.57
C PHE A 21 -0.99 -1.88 3.92
N ILE A 22 -1.95 -2.57 4.55
CA ILE A 22 -2.57 -2.08 5.79
C ILE A 22 -1.54 -1.96 6.93
N PRO A 23 -0.73 -2.99 7.26
CA PRO A 23 0.30 -2.86 8.30
C PRO A 23 1.36 -1.81 7.96
N LEU A 24 1.81 -1.75 6.70
CA LEU A 24 2.78 -0.74 6.25
C LEU A 24 2.23 0.68 6.38
N PHE A 25 0.95 0.88 6.09
CA PHE A 25 0.29 2.16 6.26
C PHE A 25 0.16 2.54 7.73
N LEU A 26 -0.27 1.60 8.59
CA LEU A 26 -0.40 1.84 10.02
C LEU A 26 0.94 2.16 10.71
N ILE A 27 2.04 1.53 10.28
CA ILE A 27 3.36 1.76 10.89
C ILE A 27 4.07 2.96 10.24
N GLY A 28 3.90 3.17 8.93
CA GLY A 28 4.65 4.17 8.17
C GLY A 28 3.98 5.53 8.05
N ALA A 29 2.65 5.57 8.01
CA ALA A 29 1.90 6.82 7.86
C ALA A 29 1.34 7.30 9.21
N LEU A 30 0.73 6.41 10.00
CA LEU A 30 0.00 6.79 11.22
C LEU A 30 0.82 7.56 12.28
N PRO A 31 2.09 7.23 12.56
CA PRO A 31 2.87 7.97 13.57
C PRO A 31 3.41 9.32 13.06
N ASN A 32 3.08 9.74 11.84
CA ASN A 32 3.57 11.00 11.30
C ASN A 32 2.89 12.19 12.02
N PRO A 33 3.65 13.16 12.56
CA PRO A 33 3.10 14.36 13.20
C PRO A 33 2.18 15.19 12.31
N PHE A 34 2.29 15.11 10.98
CA PHE A 34 1.34 15.75 10.07
C PHE A 34 -0.05 15.09 10.07
N ILE A 35 -0.16 13.84 10.55
CA ILE A 35 -1.41 13.07 10.64
C ILE A 35 -1.94 13.03 12.08
N MET A 36 -1.07 12.99 13.09
CA MET A 36 -1.43 12.98 14.53
C MET A 36 -1.44 14.36 15.20
N GLY A 37 -0.77 15.36 14.62
CA GLY A 37 -0.85 16.76 15.06
C GLY A 37 -2.22 17.34 14.79
N ASN A 38 -2.59 18.43 15.47
CA ASN A 38 -3.87 19.11 15.27
C ASN A 38 -3.91 19.77 13.88
N PRO A 39 -4.52 19.13 12.85
CA PRO A 39 -4.41 19.56 11.46
C PRO A 39 -5.49 20.58 11.08
N PHE A 40 -6.16 21.16 12.09
CA PHE A 40 -7.36 21.98 11.92
C PHE A 40 -7.19 23.39 12.49
N ALA A 41 -5.95 23.82 12.77
CA ALA A 41 -5.68 25.16 13.29
C ALA A 41 -5.73 26.23 12.19
N SER A 42 -5.34 25.89 10.96
CA SER A 42 -5.33 26.78 9.80
C SER A 42 -5.69 26.06 8.49
N LEU A 43 -6.06 26.82 7.45
CA LEU A 43 -6.33 26.30 6.10
C LEU A 43 -5.10 25.64 5.45
N GLU A 44 -3.90 26.13 5.79
CA GLU A 44 -2.61 25.59 5.34
C GLU A 44 -2.42 24.15 5.83
N ASP A 45 -2.79 23.88 7.09
CA ASP A 45 -2.68 22.56 7.72
C ASP A 45 -3.52 21.48 7.01
N TYR A 46 -4.69 21.84 6.45
CA TYR A 46 -5.51 20.91 5.67
C TYR A 46 -4.83 20.48 4.37
N GLY A 47 -4.13 21.42 3.71
CA GLY A 47 -3.40 21.17 2.48
C GLY A 47 -2.21 20.24 2.73
N GLU A 48 -1.45 20.51 3.79
CA GLU A 48 -0.33 19.66 4.20
C GLU A 48 -0.78 18.25 4.59
N PHE A 49 -1.85 18.14 5.38
CA PHE A 49 -2.44 16.85 5.76
C PHE A 49 -2.90 16.05 4.55
N ALA A 50 -3.66 16.66 3.63
CA ALA A 50 -4.16 16.01 2.43
C ALA A 50 -3.01 15.57 1.51
N PHE A 51 -2.00 16.41 1.33
CA PHE A 51 -0.81 16.09 0.54
C PHE A 51 -0.04 14.93 1.17
N ALA A 52 0.23 14.98 2.48
CA ALA A 52 0.95 13.93 3.19
C ALA A 52 0.22 12.58 3.07
N ILE A 53 -1.09 12.54 3.35
CA ILE A 53 -1.89 11.31 3.21
C ILE A 53 -1.85 10.77 1.79
N CYS A 54 -2.09 11.61 0.79
CA CYS A 54 -2.06 11.18 -0.61
C CYS A 54 -0.69 10.64 -1.00
N PHE A 55 0.38 11.31 -0.57
CA PHE A 55 1.75 10.88 -0.82
C PHE A 55 2.04 9.51 -0.19
N TYR A 56 1.64 9.28 1.06
CA TYR A 56 1.77 7.98 1.72
C TYR A 56 0.93 6.90 1.05
N LEU A 57 -0.32 7.19 0.67
CA LEU A 57 -1.18 6.24 -0.04
C LEU A 57 -0.54 5.79 -1.36
N VAL A 58 -0.05 6.73 -2.17
CA VAL A 58 0.60 6.43 -3.46
C VAL A 58 1.90 5.65 -3.25
N THR A 59 2.75 6.11 -2.33
CA THR A 59 4.06 5.49 -2.11
C THR A 59 3.93 4.07 -1.56
N LEU A 60 3.13 3.88 -0.52
CA LEU A 60 2.97 2.57 0.12
C LEU A 60 2.16 1.60 -0.74
N SER A 61 1.20 2.09 -1.54
CA SER A 61 0.50 1.25 -2.52
C SER A 61 1.46 0.79 -3.62
N GLY A 62 2.33 1.67 -4.12
CA GLY A 62 3.37 1.32 -5.09
C GLY A 62 4.32 0.25 -4.56
N ILE A 63 4.83 0.43 -3.34
CA ILE A 63 5.72 -0.55 -2.67
C ILE A 63 5.00 -1.89 -2.49
N SER A 64 3.77 -1.88 -1.99
CA SER A 64 2.98 -3.10 -1.76
C SER A 64 2.69 -3.83 -3.08
N ALA A 65 2.28 -3.10 -4.11
CA ALA A 65 2.03 -3.65 -5.44
C ALA A 65 3.29 -4.26 -6.05
N PHE A 66 4.44 -3.60 -5.90
CA PHE A 66 5.74 -4.09 -6.35
C PHE A 66 6.10 -5.41 -5.67
N PHE A 67 6.06 -5.49 -4.34
CA PHE A 67 6.39 -6.71 -3.61
C PHE A 67 5.44 -7.88 -3.93
N VAL A 68 4.14 -7.63 -4.03
CA VAL A 68 3.16 -8.68 -4.38
C VAL A 68 3.41 -9.21 -5.79
N SER A 69 3.66 -8.31 -6.75
CA SER A 69 3.94 -8.66 -8.15
C SER A 69 5.26 -9.44 -8.27
N MET A 70 6.31 -9.00 -7.59
CA MET A 70 7.62 -9.65 -7.58
C MET A 70 7.53 -11.05 -6.95
N ARG A 71 6.83 -11.19 -5.82
CA ARG A 71 6.61 -12.48 -5.15
C ARG A 71 5.81 -13.44 -6.02
N TRP A 72 4.81 -12.96 -6.77
CA TRP A 72 4.07 -13.78 -7.73
C TRP A 72 5.00 -14.29 -8.84
N ARG A 73 5.78 -13.41 -9.46
CA ARG A 73 6.75 -13.77 -10.51
C ARG A 73 7.78 -14.79 -10.00
N MET A 74 8.36 -14.59 -8.82
CA MET A 74 9.31 -15.54 -8.23
C MET A 74 8.70 -16.93 -7.99
N LYS A 75 7.44 -16.99 -7.55
CA LYS A 75 6.74 -18.26 -7.33
C LYS A 75 6.51 -19.02 -8.64
N HIS A 76 6.20 -18.31 -9.72
CA HIS A 76 6.00 -18.92 -11.03
C HIS A 76 7.31 -19.26 -11.74
N ASN A 77 8.37 -18.46 -11.56
CA ASN A 77 9.68 -18.70 -12.19
C ASN A 77 10.51 -19.81 -11.51
N ARG A 78 10.07 -20.31 -10.35
CA ARG A 78 10.67 -21.44 -9.63
C ARG A 78 9.99 -22.79 -9.94
N ARG A 79 8.94 -22.79 -10.74
CA ARG A 79 8.28 -23.99 -11.27
C ARG A 79 8.66 -24.15 -12.73
#